data_AF-A0A4R2DED1-F1
#
_entry.id   AF-A0A4R2DED1-F1
#
_cell.length_a   1.000
_cell.length_b   1.000
_cell.length_c   1.000
_cell.angle_alpha   90.00
_cell.angle_beta   90.00
_cell.angle_gamma   90.00
#
_symmetry.space_group_name_H-M   'P 1'
#
loop_
_entity.id
_entity.type
_entity.pdbx_description
1 polymer ?
#
loop_
_entity_poly.entity_id
_entity_poly.type
_entity_poly.pdbx_seq_one_letter_code
_entity_poly.pdbx_strand_id
1 'polypeptide(L)'
;MASHTPPAASPAFEAPTGFDDLISQVEDILEGGDRWHTITVEGATLRVRKPQPTAIKALNAATGKGSSAELRKDSMTLFVQHHLHPADWEMILVWMVDPEQSFSAASLGEVMRRIATLGTARPTVRSSRWRRRRGITGGRSGRS
;
A
#
# COMPACT_ATOMS: atom_id res chain seq x y z
N MET A 1 -8.87 -17.88 -44.06
CA MET A 1 -7.79 -17.05 -43.51
C MET A 1 -7.92 -17.08 -42.00
N ALA A 2 -7.02 -17.78 -41.31
CA ALA A 2 -7.09 -17.94 -39.86
C ALA A 2 -6.41 -16.75 -39.17
N SER A 3 -7.18 -16.01 -38.36
CA SER A 3 -6.71 -14.88 -37.57
C SER A 3 -5.84 -15.40 -36.42
N HIS A 4 -4.53 -15.17 -36.49
CA HIS A 4 -3.60 -15.48 -35.40
C HIS A 4 -3.69 -14.36 -34.35
N THR A 5 -4.38 -14.61 -33.24
CA THR A 5 -4.30 -13.75 -32.05
C THR A 5 -2.92 -13.94 -31.42
N PRO A 6 -2.12 -12.88 -31.19
CA PRO A 6 -0.84 -13.02 -30.51
C PRO A 6 -1.05 -13.42 -29.04
N PRO A 7 -0.16 -14.24 -28.45
CA PRO A 7 -0.24 -14.60 -27.04
C PRO A 7 -0.08 -13.35 -26.17
N ALA A 8 -0.91 -13.25 -25.12
CA ALA A 8 -0.82 -12.19 -24.13
C ALA A 8 0.62 -12.12 -23.57
N ALA A 9 1.19 -10.91 -23.55
CA ALA A 9 2.53 -10.68 -23.02
C ALA A 9 2.63 -11.25 -21.60
N SER A 10 3.60 -12.14 -21.37
CA SER A 10 3.92 -12.62 -20.02
C SER A 10 4.12 -11.41 -19.10
N PRO A 11 3.52 -11.37 -17.90
CA PRO A 11 3.77 -10.28 -16.97
C PRO A 11 5.27 -10.20 -16.72
N ALA A 12 5.85 -9.01 -16.88
CA ALA A 12 7.27 -8.78 -16.64
C ALA A 12 7.63 -9.32 -15.26
N PHE A 13 8.54 -10.30 -15.20
CA PHE A 13 8.99 -10.90 -13.95
C PHE A 13 9.69 -9.82 -13.11
N GLU A 14 9.03 -9.35 -12.06
CA GLU A 14 9.58 -8.41 -11.11
C GLU A 14 10.09 -9.18 -9.90
N ALA A 15 11.42 -9.24 -9.76
CA ALA A 15 12.05 -9.96 -8.67
C ALA A 15 11.62 -9.34 -7.31
N PRO A 16 11.29 -10.16 -6.30
CA PRO A 16 11.02 -9.68 -4.95
C PRO A 16 12.23 -8.95 -4.36
N THR A 17 11.99 -7.86 -3.63
CA THR A 17 13.06 -6.94 -3.15
C THR A 17 13.90 -7.54 -2.02
N GLY A 18 13.46 -8.65 -1.42
CA GLY A 18 14.14 -9.32 -0.31
C GLY A 18 13.56 -10.71 -0.01
N PHE A 19 14.18 -11.40 0.94
CA PHE A 19 13.82 -12.77 1.31
C PHE A 19 12.38 -12.87 1.86
N ASP A 20 11.97 -11.95 2.73
CA ASP A 20 10.61 -11.96 3.30
C ASP A 20 9.52 -11.71 2.25
N ASP A 21 9.79 -10.81 1.29
CA ASP A 21 8.89 -10.56 0.15
C ASP A 21 8.78 -11.82 -0.74
N LEU A 22 9.87 -12.56 -0.91
CA LEU A 22 9.89 -13.81 -1.69
C LEU A 22 9.09 -14.91 -1.00
N ILE A 23 9.28 -15.12 0.31
CA ILE A 23 8.51 -16.10 1.08
C ILE A 23 7.03 -15.77 1.03
N SER A 24 6.67 -14.50 1.25
CA SER A 24 5.27 -14.10 1.22
C SER A 24 4.64 -14.23 -0.18
N GLN A 25 5.39 -14.02 -1.27
CA GLN A 25 4.90 -14.30 -2.63
C GLN A 25 4.70 -15.79 -2.89
N VAL A 26 5.57 -16.65 -2.37
CA VAL A 26 5.44 -18.11 -2.48
C VAL A 26 4.20 -18.58 -1.73
N GLU A 27 3.97 -18.09 -0.51
CA GLU A 27 2.77 -18.37 0.28
C GLU A 27 1.49 -17.97 -0.49
N ASP A 28 1.46 -16.77 -1.08
CA ASP A 28 0.31 -16.31 -1.87
C ASP A 28 0.02 -17.21 -3.09
N ILE A 29 1.07 -17.72 -3.75
CA ILE A 29 0.94 -18.62 -4.91
C ILE A 29 0.40 -19.99 -4.46
N LEU A 30 0.88 -20.50 -3.32
CA LEU A 30 0.50 -21.82 -2.82
C LEU A 30 -0.91 -21.84 -2.23
N GLU A 31 -1.32 -20.76 -1.57
CA GLU A 31 -2.60 -20.69 -0.83
C GLU A 31 -3.72 -19.99 -1.63
N GLY A 32 -3.39 -19.39 -2.77
CA GLY A 32 -4.28 -18.57 -3.57
C GLY A 32 -4.38 -17.15 -3.00
N GLY A 33 -3.94 -16.15 -3.77
CA GLY A 33 -3.87 -14.74 -3.38
C GLY A 33 -5.19 -14.05 -3.00
N ASP A 34 -6.27 -14.80 -2.84
CA ASP A 34 -7.58 -14.37 -2.34
C ASP A 34 -7.79 -14.67 -0.85
N ARG A 35 -6.76 -15.17 -0.15
CA ARG A 35 -6.80 -15.39 1.30
C ARG A 35 -7.10 -14.08 2.05
N TRP A 36 -8.00 -14.19 3.03
CA TRP A 36 -8.28 -13.12 3.97
C TRP A 36 -7.28 -13.13 5.13
N HIS A 37 -6.70 -11.97 5.40
CA HIS A 37 -5.85 -11.67 6.54
C HIS A 37 -6.57 -10.70 7.47
N THR A 38 -6.17 -10.67 8.73
CA THR A 38 -6.77 -9.79 9.72
C THR A 38 -5.84 -8.63 10.03
N ILE A 39 -6.38 -7.41 10.03
CA ILE A 39 -5.71 -6.21 10.53
C ILE A 39 -6.55 -5.55 11.62
N THR A 40 -5.92 -4.80 12.52
CA THR A 40 -6.62 -4.04 13.56
C THR A 40 -6.33 -2.55 13.41
N VAL A 41 -7.38 -1.73 13.36
CA VAL A 41 -7.31 -0.26 13.27
C VAL A 41 -8.36 0.32 14.21
N GLU A 42 -7.94 1.20 15.14
CA GLU A 42 -8.85 1.82 16.13
C GLU A 42 -9.73 0.81 16.89
N GLY A 43 -9.16 -0.36 17.23
CA GLY A 43 -9.89 -1.45 17.90
C GLY A 43 -10.81 -2.27 17.01
N ALA A 44 -11.08 -1.84 15.77
CA ALA A 44 -11.82 -2.62 14.78
C ALA A 44 -10.93 -3.70 14.16
N THR A 45 -11.45 -4.92 14.10
CA THR A 45 -10.80 -6.06 13.43
C THR A 45 -11.39 -6.21 12.03
N LEU A 46 -10.54 -6.06 11.01
CA LEU A 46 -10.95 -6.02 9.61
C LEU A 46 -10.27 -7.13 8.82
N ARG A 47 -11.00 -7.74 7.89
CA ARG A 47 -10.49 -8.76 6.97
C ARG A 47 -10.07 -8.08 5.67
N VAL A 48 -8.85 -8.37 5.25
CA VAL A 48 -8.22 -7.77 4.07
C VAL A 48 -7.49 -8.78 3.23
N ARG A 49 -7.42 -8.55 1.92
CA ARG A 49 -6.55 -9.30 1.00
C ARG A 49 -5.24 -8.60 0.82
N LYS A 50 -4.19 -9.38 0.58
CA LYS A 50 -2.90 -8.84 0.20
C LYS A 50 -2.99 -8.21 -1.19
N PRO A 51 -2.56 -6.95 -1.35
CA PRO A 51 -2.59 -6.32 -2.65
C PRO A 51 -1.55 -6.92 -3.58
N GLN A 52 -1.96 -7.13 -4.83
CA GLN A 52 -1.03 -7.54 -5.88
C GLN A 52 0.00 -6.41 -6.15
N PRO A 53 1.23 -6.73 -6.59
CA PRO A 53 2.25 -5.72 -6.88
C PRO A 53 1.78 -4.64 -7.87
N THR A 54 0.96 -5.01 -8.84
CA THR A 54 0.34 -4.08 -9.81
C THR A 54 -0.59 -3.07 -9.15
N ALA A 55 -1.39 -3.49 -8.16
CA ALA A 55 -2.26 -2.60 -7.39
C ALA A 55 -1.45 -1.58 -6.57
N ILE A 56 -0.33 -2.00 -5.97
CA ILE A 56 0.59 -1.10 -5.26
C ILE A 56 1.22 -0.07 -6.20
N LYS A 57 1.63 -0.48 -7.41
CA LYS A 57 2.15 0.46 -8.42
C LYS A 57 1.10 1.48 -8.83
N ALA A 58 -0.13 1.06 -9.09
CA ALA A 58 -1.23 1.94 -9.43
C ALA A 58 -1.53 2.94 -8.30
N LEU A 59 -1.59 2.47 -7.05
CA LEU A 59 -1.77 3.32 -5.88
C LEU A 59 -0.66 4.38 -5.75
N ASN A 60 0.61 4.00 -5.93
CA ASN A 60 1.74 4.93 -5.87
C ASN A 60 1.69 5.97 -6.99
N ALA A 61 1.30 5.57 -8.20
CA ALA A 61 1.13 6.50 -9.32
C ALA A 61 -0.01 7.50 -9.03
N ALA A 62 -1.13 7.01 -8.51
CA ALA A 62 -2.30 7.83 -8.22
C ALA A 62 -2.13 8.75 -6.99
N THR A 63 -1.24 8.41 -6.05
CA THR A 63 -1.00 9.20 -4.82
C THR A 63 0.20 10.14 -4.92
N GLY A 64 0.90 10.15 -6.05
CA GLY A 64 2.12 10.91 -6.29
C GLY A 64 1.98 12.43 -6.23
N LYS A 65 3.11 13.13 -6.36
CA LYS A 65 3.20 14.61 -6.26
C LYS A 65 2.43 15.36 -7.36
N GLY A 66 2.15 14.71 -8.49
CA GLY A 66 1.41 15.29 -9.61
C GLY A 66 -0.10 15.06 -9.57
N SER A 67 -0.60 14.23 -8.64
CA SER A 67 -2.01 13.87 -8.59
C SER A 67 -2.85 14.94 -7.88
N SER A 68 -4.04 15.20 -8.43
CA SER A 68 -5.04 16.05 -7.77
C SER A 68 -5.46 15.45 -6.42
N ALA A 69 -5.97 16.29 -5.52
CA ALA A 69 -6.47 15.83 -4.22
C ALA A 69 -7.65 14.86 -4.36
N GLU A 70 -8.52 15.11 -5.34
CA GLU A 70 -9.67 14.27 -5.66
C GLU A 70 -9.25 12.90 -6.17
N LEU A 71 -8.37 12.84 -7.18
CA LEU A 71 -7.83 11.57 -7.69
C LEU A 71 -7.16 10.75 -6.59
N ARG A 72 -6.42 11.41 -5.68
CA ARG A 72 -5.78 10.75 -4.54
C ARG A 72 -6.80 10.14 -3.59
N LYS A 73 -7.88 10.87 -3.30
CA LYS A 73 -8.97 10.41 -2.42
C LYS A 73 -9.71 9.23 -3.05
N ASP A 74 -10.11 9.35 -4.31
CA ASP A 74 -10.86 8.31 -5.02
C ASP A 74 -10.05 7.03 -5.17
N SER A 75 -8.76 7.16 -5.51
CA SER A 75 -7.86 6.02 -5.64
C SER A 75 -7.62 5.32 -4.31
N MET A 76 -7.52 6.08 -3.20
CA MET A 76 -7.43 5.51 -1.86
C MET A 76 -8.70 4.72 -1.50
N THR A 77 -9.88 5.31 -1.73
CA THR A 77 -11.17 4.66 -1.46
C THR A 77 -11.32 3.38 -2.27
N LEU A 78 -11.08 3.43 -3.59
CA LEU A 78 -11.15 2.26 -4.47
C LEU A 78 -10.16 1.17 -4.06
N PHE A 79 -8.93 1.56 -3.69
CA PHE A 79 -7.93 0.61 -3.23
C PHE A 79 -8.39 -0.12 -1.96
N VAL A 80 -8.90 0.60 -0.96
CA VAL A 80 -9.42 -0.02 0.27
C VAL A 80 -10.60 -0.92 -0.05
N GLN A 81 -11.61 -0.41 -0.78
CA GLN A 81 -12.81 -1.16 -1.12
C GLN A 81 -12.50 -2.50 -1.80
N HIS A 82 -11.55 -2.53 -2.73
CA HIS A 82 -11.19 -3.73 -3.47
C HIS A 82 -10.42 -4.77 -2.62
N HIS A 83 -9.77 -4.34 -1.54
CA HIS A 83 -8.93 -5.21 -0.71
C HIS A 83 -9.53 -5.50 0.66
N LEU A 84 -10.67 -4.91 1.00
CA LEU A 84 -11.38 -5.18 2.24
C LEU A 84 -12.49 -6.21 1.99
N HIS A 85 -12.81 -7.00 3.01
CA HIS A 85 -13.96 -7.89 2.91
C HIS A 85 -15.25 -7.05 2.76
N PRO A 86 -16.18 -7.42 1.86
CA PRO A 86 -17.37 -6.60 1.57
C PRO A 86 -18.20 -6.23 2.81
N ALA A 87 -18.45 -7.18 3.70
CA ALA A 87 -19.17 -6.91 4.95
C ALA A 87 -18.44 -5.92 5.88
N ASP A 88 -17.10 -5.92 5.86
CA ASP A 88 -16.32 -4.99 6.69
C ASP A 88 -16.32 -3.58 6.05
N TRP A 89 -16.50 -3.50 4.72
CA TRP A 89 -16.57 -2.23 4.00
C TRP A 89 -17.90 -1.52 4.28
N GLU A 90 -19.01 -2.26 4.24
CA GLU A 90 -20.32 -1.77 4.62
C GLU A 90 -20.34 -1.26 6.06
N MET A 91 -19.72 -2.02 6.98
CA MET A 91 -19.57 -1.62 8.37
C MET A 91 -18.78 -0.32 8.55
N ILE A 92 -17.66 -0.15 7.82
CA ILE A 92 -16.89 1.09 7.84
C ILE A 92 -17.71 2.28 7.33
N LEU A 93 -18.50 2.11 6.27
CA LEU A 93 -19.35 3.18 5.74
C LEU A 93 -20.37 3.66 6.79
N VAL A 94 -20.94 2.74 7.57
CA VAL A 94 -21.83 3.07 8.69
C VAL A 94 -21.08 3.85 9.77
N TRP A 95 -19.88 3.40 10.16
CA TRP A 95 -19.10 4.09 11.19
C TRP A 95 -18.63 5.48 10.78
N MET A 96 -18.42 5.72 9.48
CA MET A 96 -18.02 7.05 8.98
C MET A 96 -19.15 8.08 9.01
N VAL A 97 -20.41 7.65 9.10
CA VAL A 97 -21.58 8.56 9.20
C VAL A 97 -22.12 8.67 10.62
N ASP A 98 -21.74 7.74 11.50
CA ASP A 98 -22.15 7.73 12.90
C ASP A 98 -21.26 8.68 13.73
N PRO A 99 -21.81 9.77 14.30
CA PRO A 99 -21.04 10.73 15.09
C PRO A 99 -20.51 10.16 16.41
N GLU A 100 -21.06 9.04 16.90
CA GLU A 100 -20.62 8.41 18.15
C GLU A 100 -19.39 7.49 17.93
N GLN A 101 -19.06 7.18 16.67
CA GLN A 101 -17.92 6.34 16.33
C GLN A 101 -16.65 7.16 16.10
N SER A 102 -15.52 6.64 16.59
CA SER A 102 -14.20 7.28 16.42
C SER A 102 -13.60 7.09 15.02
N PHE A 103 -14.29 6.38 14.12
CA PHE A 103 -13.75 6.00 12.82
C PHE A 103 -13.83 7.18 11.83
N SER A 104 -12.67 7.71 11.47
CA SER A 104 -12.56 8.92 10.64
C SER A 104 -11.88 8.64 9.29
N ALA A 105 -11.79 9.68 8.44
CA ALA A 105 -10.99 9.62 7.22
C ALA A 105 -9.50 9.29 7.49
N ALA A 106 -8.98 9.66 8.67
CA ALA A 106 -7.62 9.30 9.08
C ALA A 106 -7.52 7.79 9.37
N SER A 107 -8.54 7.21 10.03
CA SER A 107 -8.64 5.77 10.26
C SER A 107 -8.68 4.99 8.94
N LEU A 108 -9.41 5.49 7.94
CA LEU A 108 -9.43 4.92 6.60
C LEU A 108 -8.04 4.99 5.92
N GLY A 109 -7.29 6.08 6.12
CA GLY A 109 -5.91 6.20 5.66
C GLY A 109 -4.97 5.19 6.33
N GLU A 110 -5.18 4.90 7.62
CA GLU A 110 -4.45 3.86 8.34
C GLU A 110 -4.79 2.46 7.82
N VAL A 111 -6.06 2.17 7.51
CA VAL A 111 -6.47 0.92 6.85
C VAL A 111 -5.74 0.76 5.52
N MET A 112 -5.74 1.78 4.67
CA MET A 112 -5.02 1.76 3.39
C MET A 112 -3.52 1.47 3.59
N ARG A 113 -2.88 2.13 4.56
CA ARG A 113 -1.47 1.91 4.88
C ARG A 113 -1.20 0.46 5.30
N ARG A 114 -2.02 -0.10 6.18
CA ARG A 114 -1.90 -1.48 6.66
C ARG A 114 -2.03 -2.49 5.52
N ILE A 115 -3.03 -2.32 4.65
CA ILE A 115 -3.23 -3.14 3.45
C ILE A 115 -2.00 -3.03 2.54
N ALA A 116 -1.53 -1.80 2.25
CA ALA A 116 -0.42 -1.58 1.34
C ALA A 116 0.91 -2.17 1.82
N THR A 117 1.06 -2.36 3.14
CA THR A 117 2.24 -3.00 3.75
C THR A 117 2.08 -4.49 4.00
N LEU A 118 0.88 -5.05 3.80
CA LEU A 118 0.60 -6.45 4.11
C LEU A 118 1.47 -7.37 3.25
N GLY A 119 2.19 -8.28 3.90
CA GLY A 119 3.09 -9.23 3.23
C GLY A 119 4.29 -8.57 2.52
N THR A 120 4.65 -7.34 2.90
CA THR A 120 5.92 -6.72 2.47
C THR A 120 6.66 -6.13 3.68
N ALA A 121 7.99 -6.22 3.68
CA ALA A 121 8.80 -5.55 4.70
C ALA A 121 8.86 -4.01 4.52
N ARG A 122 8.03 -3.41 3.64
CA ARG A 122 8.10 -2.00 3.26
C ARG A 122 7.78 -1.09 4.45
N PRO A 123 8.77 -0.40 5.03
CA PRO A 123 8.51 0.59 6.07
C PRO A 123 7.96 1.84 5.36
N THR A 124 6.71 2.21 5.62
CA THR A 124 6.18 3.52 5.18
C THR A 124 6.67 4.68 6.06
N VAL A 125 7.55 4.41 7.01
CA VAL A 125 8.16 5.45 7.85
C VAL A 125 9.16 6.21 7.00
N ARG A 126 8.93 7.53 6.88
CA ARG A 126 9.87 8.46 6.26
C ARG A 126 11.25 8.24 6.88
N SER A 127 12.20 7.71 6.11
CA SER A 127 13.53 7.41 6.64
C SER A 127 14.20 8.72 7.09
N SER A 128 14.31 8.92 8.42
CA SER A 128 14.95 10.12 8.99
C SER A 128 16.47 10.14 8.76
N ARG A 129 17.03 9.07 8.20
CA ARG A 129 18.47 8.85 8.06
C ARG A 129 19.13 9.59 6.90
N TRP A 130 18.40 10.28 6.02
CA TRP A 130 19.02 11.06 4.93
C TRP A 130 19.49 12.47 5.35
N ARG A 131 19.22 12.91 6.59
CA ARG A 131 19.58 14.27 7.07
C ARG A 131 20.93 14.38 7.77
N ARG A 132 21.79 13.36 7.74
CA ARG A 132 23.07 13.33 8.48
C ARG A 132 24.33 13.11 7.62
N ARG A 133 24.25 13.31 6.30
CA ARG A 133 25.39 13.23 5.36
C ARG A 133 25.60 14.48 4.49
N ARG A 134 25.14 15.65 4.95
CA ARG A 134 25.55 16.96 4.39
C ARG A 134 25.93 17.88 5.54
N GLY A 135 27.18 17.79 5.95
CA GLY A 135 27.74 18.60 7.02
C GLY A 135 28.70 17.79 7.86
N ILE A 136 29.89 17.51 7.31
CA ILE A 136 31.18 17.37 8.00
C ILE A 136 32.24 17.28 6.89
N THR A 137 32.73 18.44 6.50
CA THR A 137 34.06 18.77 5.92
C THR A 137 34.03 20.31 5.87
N GLY A 138 34.49 21.05 6.88
CA GLY A 138 35.79 20.94 7.53
C GLY A 138 36.79 21.78 6.72
N GLY A 139 36.97 23.05 7.09
CA GLY A 139 37.83 23.98 6.34
C GLY A 139 37.99 25.34 7.01
N ARG A 140 38.41 25.31 8.28
CA ARG A 140 38.87 26.46 9.05
C ARG A 140 40.22 26.91 8.49
N SER A 141 40.32 28.15 8.02
CA SER A 141 41.59 28.90 8.06
C SER A 141 41.28 30.39 8.17
N GLY A 142 41.46 30.93 9.37
CA GLY A 142 41.75 32.35 9.53
C GLY A 142 43.26 32.52 9.62
N ARG A 143 43.79 33.60 9.04
CA ARG A 143 44.83 34.41 9.66
C ARG A 143 44.97 35.74 8.91
N SER A 144 44.95 36.79 9.72
CA SER A 144 45.71 38.06 9.66
C SER A 144 46.05 38.65 8.30
#